data_AF-A0A5V4VF09-F1
#
_entry.id   AF-A0A5V4VF09-F1
#
_cell.length_a   1.000
_cell.length_b   1.000
_cell.length_c   1.000
_cell.angle_alpha   90.00
_cell.angle_beta   90.00
_cell.angle_gamma   90.00
#
_symmetry.space_group_name_H-M   'P 1'
#
loop_
_entity.id
_entity.type
_entity.pdbx_description
1 polymer ?
#
loop_
_entity_poly.entity_id
_entity_poly.type
_entity_poly.pdbx_seq_one_letter_code
_entity_poly.pdbx_strand_id
1 'polypeptide(L)' 'DPEDNRRGGELLRQLVSRDHTDIRVLSLYAFNAFEQRRFGEAVAAWEMMLKLLPADDTRRAVIERSIRLAQEK' A
#
# COMPACT_ATOMS: atom_id res chain seq x y z
N ASP A 1 18.03 -9.62 1.87
CA ASP A 1 18.86 -8.43 2.18
C ASP A 1 17.99 -7.16 2.06
N PRO A 2 18.27 -6.03 2.76
CA PRO A 2 17.68 -4.73 2.47
C PRO A 2 17.61 -4.34 0.98
N GLU A 3 18.56 -4.81 0.16
CA GLU A 3 18.56 -4.62 -1.28
C GLU A 3 17.47 -5.43 -2.00
N ASP A 4 17.16 -6.65 -1.56
CA ASP A 4 16.06 -7.45 -2.12
C ASP A 4 14.71 -6.78 -1.82
N ASN A 5 14.56 -6.18 -0.63
CA ASN A 5 13.34 -5.46 -0.24
C ASN A 5 13.14 -4.18 -1.08
N ARG A 6 14.22 -3.49 -1.43
CA ARG A 6 14.19 -2.35 -2.35
C ARG A 6 13.77 -2.78 -3.75
N ARG A 7 14.43 -3.79 -4.31
CA ARG A 7 14.13 -4.33 -5.65
C ARG A 7 12.70 -4.88 -5.74
N GLY A 8 12.24 -5.59 -4.71
CA GLY A 8 10.84 -6.05 -4.61
C GLY A 8 9.85 -4.89 -4.55
N GLY A 9 10.18 -3.82 -3.83
CA GLY A 9 9.38 -2.60 -3.78
C GLY A 9 9.26 -1.87 -5.11
N GLU A 10 10.33 -1.84 -5.91
CA GLU A 10 10.31 -1.27 -7.27
C GLU A 10 9.46 -2.10 -8.22
N LEU A 11 9.52 -3.43 -8.14
CA LEU A 11 8.65 -4.31 -8.92
C LEU A 11 7.18 -4.08 -8.56
N LEU A 12 6.86 -3.99 -7.27
CA LEU A 12 5.50 -3.69 -6.80
C LEU A 12 5.02 -2.32 -7.32
N ARG A 13 5.88 -1.30 -7.30
CA ARG A 13 5.57 0.02 -7.87
C ARG A 13 5.24 -0.07 -9.36
N GLN A 14 6.04 -0.80 -10.14
CA GLN A 14 5.81 -1.00 -11.57
C GLN A 14 4.48 -1.72 -11.83
N LEU A 15 4.13 -2.71 -11.01
CA LEU A 15 2.85 -3.42 -11.13
C LEU A 15 1.66 -2.51 -10.80
N VAL A 16 1.73 -1.70 -9.73
CA VAL A 16 0.71 -0.68 -9.43
C VAL A 16 0.55 0.30 -10.59
N SER A 17 1.64 0.76 -11.20
CA SER A 17 1.58 1.69 -12.33
C SER A 17 0.95 1.10 -13.61
N ARG A 18 0.98 -0.23 -13.75
CA ARG A 18 0.38 -0.93 -14.91
C ARG A 18 -1.08 -1.29 -14.67
N ASP A 19 -1.41 -1.69 -13.45
CA ASP A 19 -2.76 -2.03 -13.04
C ASP A 19 -3.02 -1.47 -11.64
N HIS A 20 -3.75 -0.36 -11.60
CA HIS A 20 -4.07 0.35 -10.38
C HIS A 20 -5.25 -0.28 -9.63
N THR A 21 -5.77 -1.44 -10.07
CA THR A 21 -7.00 -2.04 -9.52
C THR A 21 -6.78 -3.33 -8.75
N ASP A 22 -5.60 -3.97 -8.86
CA ASP A 22 -5.32 -5.19 -8.08
C ASP A 22 -5.02 -4.83 -6.61
N ILE A 23 -6.05 -5.02 -5.77
CA ILE A 23 -5.99 -4.82 -4.31
C ILE A 23 -4.82 -5.57 -3.66
N ARG A 24 -4.41 -6.73 -4.18
CA ARG A 24 -3.30 -7.52 -3.61
C ARG A 24 -1.97 -6.84 -3.89
N VAL A 25 -1.77 -6.34 -5.10
CA VAL A 25 -0.56 -5.60 -5.49
C VAL A 25 -0.47 -4.30 -4.68
N LEU A 26 -1.58 -3.57 -4.56
CA LEU A 26 -1.65 -2.36 -3.74
C LEU A 26 -1.33 -2.65 -2.27
N SER A 27 -1.83 -3.77 -1.72
CA SER A 27 -1.55 -4.18 -0.34
C SER A 27 -0.06 -4.43 -0.14
N LEU A 28 0.55 -5.27 -0.99
CA LEU A 28 1.98 -5.59 -0.91
C LEU A 28 2.86 -4.35 -1.07
N TYR A 29 2.51 -3.46 -2.00
CA TYR A 29 3.21 -2.21 -2.21
C TYR A 29 3.14 -1.31 -0.98
N ALA A 30 1.94 -1.12 -0.41
CA ALA A 30 1.75 -0.26 0.76
C ALA A 30 2.54 -0.77 1.98
N PHE A 31 2.51 -2.08 2.24
CA PHE A 31 3.31 -2.69 3.30
C PHE A 31 4.82 -2.52 3.06
N ASN A 32 5.31 -2.81 1.86
CA ASN A 32 6.72 -2.62 1.53
C ASN A 32 7.15 -1.15 1.64
N ALA A 33 6.29 -0.21 1.24
CA ALA A 33 6.55 1.22 1.38
C ALA A 33 6.62 1.64 2.85
N PHE A 34 5.69 1.17 3.68
CA PHE A 34 5.67 1.45 5.12
C PHE A 34 6.93 0.93 5.84
N GLU A 35 7.31 -0.32 5.59
CA GLU A 35 8.53 -0.92 6.17
C GLU A 35 9.81 -0.16 5.77
N GLN A 36 9.81 0.41 4.57
CA GLN A 36 10.91 1.24 4.07
C GLN A 36 10.80 2.73 4.45
N ARG A 37 9.90 3.07 5.39
CA ARG A 37 9.64 4.45 5.84
C ARG A 37 9.19 5.41 4.74
N ARG A 38 8.68 4.89 3.63
CA ARG A 38 8.07 5.65 2.53
C ARG A 38 6.59 5.87 2.83
N PHE A 39 6.30 6.56 3.92
CA PHE A 39 4.93 6.66 4.46
C PHE A 39 3.94 7.32 3.50
N GLY A 40 4.37 8.33 2.75
CA GLY A 40 3.52 8.96 1.73
C GLY A 40 3.08 7.99 0.62
N GLU A 41 3.97 7.10 0.19
CA GLU A 41 3.64 6.06 -0.80
C GLU A 41 2.69 5.00 -0.22
N ALA A 42 2.89 4.63 1.04
CA ALA A 42 2.01 3.69 1.73
C ALA A 42 0.59 4.24 1.88
N VAL A 43 0.46 5.50 2.32
CA VAL A 43 -0.84 6.19 2.45
C VAL A 43 -1.56 6.27 1.10
N ALA A 44 -0.88 6.71 0.03
CA ALA A 44 -1.49 6.82 -1.29
C ALA A 44 -2.03 5.47 -1.81
N ALA A 45 -1.30 4.37 -1.57
CA ALA A 45 -1.72 3.04 -1.96
C ALA A 45 -2.94 2.55 -1.16
N TRP A 46 -2.96 2.77 0.16
CA TRP A 46 -4.11 2.44 1.00
C TRP A 46 -5.35 3.27 0.67
N GLU A 47 -5.19 4.56 0.36
CA GLU A 47 -6.30 5.40 -0.11
C GLU A 47 -6.87 4.90 -1.45
N MET A 48 -6.02 4.45 -2.37
CA MET A 48 -6.48 3.81 -3.61
C MET A 48 -7.29 2.54 -3.32
N MET A 49 -6.84 1.71 -2.37
CA MET A 49 -7.59 0.52 -1.96
C MET A 49 -8.98 0.89 -1.41
N LEU A 50 -9.11 1.94 -0.59
CA LEU A 50 -10.42 2.37 -0.07
C LEU A 50 -11.39 2.85 -1.17
N LYS A 51 -10.86 3.41 -2.26
CA LYS A 51 -11.67 3.81 -3.43
C LYS A 51 -12.19 2.62 -4.22
N LEU A 52 -11.45 1.51 -4.23
CA LEU A 52 -11.77 0.31 -5.01
C LEU A 52 -12.61 -0.71 -4.23
N LEU A 53 -12.47 -0.74 -2.91
CA LEU A 53 -13.22 -1.68 -2.08
C LEU A 53 -14.71 -1.30 -1.99
N PRO A 54 -15.63 -2.28 -1.90
CA PRO A 54 -17.01 -2.05 -1.51
C PRO A 54 -17.14 -1.38 -0.14
N ALA A 55 -18.18 -0.57 0.09
CA ALA A 55 -18.36 0.21 1.32
C ALA A 55 -18.45 -0.64 2.60
N ASP A 56 -18.96 -1.87 2.47
CA ASP A 56 -19.15 -2.86 3.53
C ASP A 56 -17.98 -3.84 3.67
N ASP A 57 -16.90 -3.66 2.90
CA ASP A 57 -15.75 -4.55 2.95
C ASP A 57 -15.00 -4.42 4.30
N THR A 58 -14.84 -5.55 4.98
CA THR A 58 -14.24 -5.62 6.32
C THR A 58 -12.78 -5.15 6.36
N ARG A 59 -12.07 -5.17 5.22
CA ARG A 59 -10.67 -4.72 5.13
C ARG A 59 -10.54 -3.21 5.28
N ARG A 60 -11.59 -2.43 5.00
CA ARG A 60 -11.56 -0.95 5.09
C ARG A 60 -11.08 -0.48 6.47
N ALA A 61 -11.60 -1.08 7.54
CA ALA A 61 -11.26 -0.68 8.91
C ALA A 61 -9.76 -0.83 9.23
N VAL A 62 -9.13 -1.90 8.73
CA VAL A 62 -7.68 -2.13 8.90
C VAL A 62 -6.89 -1.13 8.07
N ILE A 63 -7.30 -0.87 6.82
CA ILE A 63 -6.64 0.08 5.92
C ILE A 63 -6.67 1.50 6.49
N GLU A 64 -7.81 1.94 7.00
CA GLU A 64 -7.96 3.25 7.65
C GLU A 64 -7.06 3.39 8.87
N ARG A 65 -6.91 2.33 9.67
CA ARG A 65 -5.98 2.32 10.81
C ARG A 65 -4.53 2.40 10.34
N SER A 66 -4.17 1.67 9.29
CA SER A 66 -2.82 1.71 8.70
C SER A 66 -2.47 3.10 8.16
N ILE A 67 -3.42 3.80 7.52
CA ILE A 67 -3.24 5.19 7.08
C ILE A 67 -2.95 6.09 8.28
N ARG A 68 -3.78 6.04 9.33
CA ARG A 68 -3.55 6.85 10.55
C ARG A 68 -2.17 6.59 11.15
N LEU A 69 -1.79 5.31 11.28
CA LEU A 69 -0.49 4.95 11.83
C LEU A 69 0.67 5.52 11.00
N ALA A 70 0.60 5.49 9.67
CA ALA A 70 1.66 6.02 8.81
C ALA A 70 1.71 7.54 8.78
N GLN A 71 0.57 8.22 8.97
CA GLN A 71 0.53 9.69 9.10
C GLN A 71 1.12 10.19 10.42
N GLU A 72 1.15 9.33 11.45
CA GLU A 72 1.76 9.61 12.76
C GLU A 72 3.28 9.37 12.79
N LYS A 73 3.90 8.87 11.71
CA LYS A 73 5.35 8.59 11.62
C LYS A 73 6.10 9.67 10.86
#